data_AF-A0A8J2LP30-F1
#
_entry.id   AF-A0A8J2LP30-F1
#
_cell.length_a   1.000
_cell.length_b   1.000
_cell.length_c   1.000
_cell.angle_alpha   90.00
_cell.angle_beta   90.00
_cell.angle_gamma   90.00
#
_symmetry.space_group_name_H-M   'P 1'
#
loop_
_entity.id
_entity.type
_entity.pdbx_description
1 polymer ?
#
loop_
_entity_poly.entity_id
_entity_poly.type
_entity_poly.pdbx_seq_one_letter_code
_entity_poly.pdbx_strand_id
1 'polypeptide(L)'
;MGGMKDADIIIGGIKDGKPYFADYHAKGKQTPDVDASQDWTLLSASENSTHTTLKVTRVFNTCDDEDVPISNDTTKIIWAIGATDDIVQHRKRGAASANILDSAAGTWNGPESEIWHINVKTKLPANDTIYWCTAHKSPDYDVKRHVVGFQYMYGWAVGGDPLILPENIGIPLNEFGLPEYFLLEVHYDNPKKLVDLHYSTGVEVYTTPRLRKHEAGIIRMGYETDIGLMIPPNSSNYIIAGHCSGTCTENRLPEEGIKVFTLILHSHLAGRKMKLRQFRNGVELPWWAYDNNYDFNFQQNRILPEHKQIFKGDHLTFECTDDSSDRSPPEAILGGLSTRREMCLAFVMYYPRISTLNNCGSHFGERATLLTKLGIEKMQPINDPFDELVTAPPKLKFRTLHVLENT
;
A
#
# COMPACT_ATOMS: atom_id res chain seq x y z
N MET A 1 1.75 -16.19 4.19
CA MET A 1 3.21 -16.21 3.89
C MET A 1 3.97 -15.55 5.04
N GLY A 2 5.29 -15.76 5.16
CA GLY A 2 6.10 -15.27 6.30
C GLY A 2 6.27 -16.27 7.44
N GLY A 3 6.26 -17.57 7.13
CA GLY A 3 6.57 -18.65 8.05
C GLY A 3 7.90 -19.32 7.68
N MET A 4 8.32 -20.28 8.50
CA MET A 4 9.59 -20.99 8.29
C MET A 4 9.62 -21.90 7.06
N LYS A 5 8.45 -22.38 6.61
CA LYS A 5 8.37 -23.25 5.43
C LYS A 5 8.70 -22.43 4.18
N ASP A 6 9.57 -22.99 3.33
CA ASP A 6 10.03 -22.45 2.05
C ASP A 6 10.82 -21.14 2.22
N ALA A 7 11.53 -21.00 3.35
CA ALA A 7 12.36 -19.83 3.63
C ALA A 7 13.84 -20.08 3.28
N ASP A 8 14.43 -19.10 2.61
CA ASP A 8 15.87 -18.86 2.41
C ASP A 8 16.44 -18.20 3.70
N ILE A 9 17.42 -18.84 4.33
CA ILE A 9 17.85 -18.56 5.70
C ILE A 9 19.37 -18.55 5.81
N ILE A 10 19.92 -17.44 6.29
CA ILE A 10 21.28 -17.43 6.85
C ILE A 10 21.26 -17.76 8.34
N ILE A 11 22.20 -18.59 8.79
CA ILE A 11 22.46 -18.82 10.22
C ILE A 11 23.93 -18.52 10.50
N GLY A 12 24.19 -17.62 11.46
CA GLY A 12 25.54 -17.27 11.84
C GLY A 12 25.63 -16.51 13.16
N GLY A 13 26.86 -16.37 13.65
CA GLY A 13 27.18 -15.72 14.91
C GLY A 13 28.69 -15.74 15.19
N ILE A 14 29.08 -15.55 16.45
CA ILE A 14 30.47 -15.65 16.89
C ILE A 14 30.55 -16.69 18.01
N LYS A 15 31.33 -17.74 17.79
CA LYS A 15 31.59 -18.82 18.75
C LYS A 15 33.09 -18.88 19.03
N ASP A 16 33.48 -18.83 20.30
CA ASP A 16 34.89 -18.86 20.73
C ASP A 16 35.78 -17.81 20.03
N GLY A 17 35.23 -16.61 19.79
CA GLY A 17 35.93 -15.51 19.12
C GLY A 17 36.08 -15.67 17.60
N LYS A 18 35.43 -16.67 16.99
CA LYS A 18 35.46 -16.90 15.54
C LYS A 18 34.04 -16.82 14.96
N PRO A 19 33.87 -16.23 13.77
CA PRO A 19 32.59 -16.26 13.09
C PRO A 19 32.23 -17.69 12.64
N TYR A 20 30.96 -18.03 12.76
CA TYR A 20 30.35 -19.12 12.00
C TYR A 20 29.20 -18.53 11.17
N PHE A 21 29.03 -19.07 9.96
CA PHE A 21 28.04 -18.61 9.01
C PHE A 21 27.83 -19.69 7.97
N ALA A 22 26.58 -19.97 7.63
CA ALA A 22 26.21 -20.81 6.50
C ALA A 22 24.81 -20.44 5.99
N ASP A 23 24.59 -20.80 4.74
CA ASP A 23 23.33 -20.72 4.03
C ASP A 23 22.49 -21.98 4.25
N TYR A 24 21.18 -21.80 4.43
CA TYR A 24 20.22 -22.84 4.76
C TYR A 24 18.90 -22.58 4.05
N HIS A 25 18.18 -23.66 3.76
CA HIS A 25 16.79 -23.58 3.36
C HIS A 25 15.91 -24.38 4.34
N ALA A 26 14.68 -23.92 4.54
CA ALA A 26 13.73 -24.58 5.42
C ALA A 26 12.57 -25.20 4.66
N LYS A 27 12.49 -26.54 4.65
CA LYS A 27 11.38 -27.30 4.03
C LYS A 27 10.08 -27.32 4.84
N GLY A 28 10.09 -26.76 6.06
CA GLY A 28 8.98 -26.85 7.01
C GLY A 28 9.30 -26.29 8.39
N LYS A 29 8.47 -26.63 9.37
CA LYS A 29 8.69 -26.26 10.79
C LYS A 29 9.62 -27.27 11.47
N GLN A 30 10.85 -27.37 10.97
CA GLN A 30 11.89 -28.29 11.43
C GLN A 30 13.25 -27.59 11.37
N THR A 31 14.31 -28.22 11.87
CA THR A 31 15.68 -27.69 11.68
C THR A 31 15.95 -27.46 10.19
N PRO A 32 16.40 -26.25 9.77
CA PRO A 32 16.75 -25.97 8.38
C PRO A 32 17.88 -26.89 7.90
N ASP A 33 17.82 -27.27 6.64
CA ASP A 33 18.89 -28.03 6.00
C ASP A 33 19.95 -27.04 5.51
N VAL A 34 21.24 -27.41 5.60
CA VAL A 34 22.31 -26.62 4.98
C VAL A 34 22.08 -26.63 3.48
N ASP A 35 22.12 -25.46 2.87
CA ASP A 35 21.89 -25.32 1.44
C ASP A 35 23.05 -25.94 0.64
N ALA A 36 22.71 -26.60 -0.48
CA ALA A 36 23.69 -27.21 -1.36
C ALA A 36 24.53 -26.16 -2.10
N SER A 37 23.91 -25.02 -2.43
CA SER A 37 24.61 -23.81 -2.84
C SER A 37 24.85 -22.93 -1.62
N GLN A 38 25.82 -22.02 -1.70
CA GLN A 38 26.07 -21.05 -0.62
C GLN A 38 26.10 -19.68 -1.27
N ASP A 39 24.93 -19.07 -1.37
CA ASP A 39 24.71 -17.87 -2.16
C ASP A 39 24.90 -16.59 -1.34
N TRP A 40 24.78 -16.71 -0.02
CA TRP A 40 25.14 -15.66 0.90
C TRP A 40 26.63 -15.67 1.23
N THR A 41 27.26 -14.50 1.16
CA THR A 41 28.66 -14.29 1.56
C THR A 41 28.74 -13.44 2.82
N LEU A 42 29.43 -13.94 3.85
CA LEU A 42 29.78 -13.17 5.04
C LEU A 42 30.90 -12.18 4.73
N LEU A 43 30.63 -10.88 4.88
CA LEU A 43 31.62 -9.81 4.71
C LEU A 43 32.35 -9.50 6.02
N SER A 44 31.62 -9.46 7.14
CA SER A 44 32.21 -9.24 8.47
C SER A 44 31.27 -9.72 9.57
N ALA A 45 31.84 -10.14 10.70
CA ALA A 45 31.12 -10.45 11.92
C ALA A 45 31.79 -9.76 13.11
N SER A 46 30.99 -9.20 14.01
CA SER A 46 31.48 -8.60 15.25
C SER A 46 30.47 -8.78 16.36
N GLU A 47 30.94 -8.94 17.59
CA GLU A 47 30.09 -9.09 18.77
C GLU A 47 30.52 -8.12 19.85
N ASN A 48 29.54 -7.54 20.55
CA ASN A 48 29.76 -6.72 21.72
C ASN A 48 28.86 -7.21 22.87
N SER A 49 28.87 -6.50 24.01
CA SER A 49 28.13 -6.88 25.22
C SER A 49 26.60 -6.93 25.04
N THR A 50 26.07 -6.40 23.94
CA THR A 50 24.62 -6.26 23.71
C THR A 50 24.12 -7.02 22.49
N HIS A 51 24.91 -7.09 21.41
CA HIS A 51 24.47 -7.66 20.14
C HIS A 51 25.62 -8.24 19.33
N THR A 52 25.28 -9.21 18.48
CA THR A 52 26.11 -9.72 17.38
C THR A 52 25.67 -9.05 16.09
N THR A 53 26.62 -8.58 15.28
CA THR A 53 26.39 -7.93 13.98
C THR A 53 27.05 -8.74 12.89
N LEU A 54 26.26 -9.16 11.91
CA LEU A 54 26.74 -9.81 10.69
C LEU A 54 26.48 -8.87 9.52
N LYS A 55 27.50 -8.67 8.68
CA LYS A 55 27.37 -7.98 7.40
C LYS A 55 27.49 -9.04 6.30
N VAL A 56 26.48 -9.12 5.46
CA VAL A 56 26.38 -10.13 4.40
C VAL A 56 26.13 -9.49 3.05
N THR A 57 26.36 -10.26 1.98
CA THR A 57 25.97 -9.90 0.61
C THR A 57 25.43 -11.14 -0.11
N ARG A 58 24.46 -10.93 -1.00
CA ARG A 58 23.86 -11.94 -1.88
C ARG A 58 23.42 -11.22 -3.16
N VAL A 59 23.49 -11.92 -4.29
CA VAL A 59 22.96 -11.41 -5.56
C VAL A 59 21.43 -11.46 -5.55
N PHE A 60 20.74 -10.54 -6.22
CA PHE A 60 19.27 -10.48 -6.13
C PHE A 60 18.54 -11.74 -6.61
N ASN A 61 19.11 -12.41 -7.61
CA ASN A 61 18.63 -13.70 -8.08
C ASN A 61 19.84 -14.60 -8.30
N THR A 62 19.89 -15.70 -7.55
CA THR A 62 20.97 -16.69 -7.54
C THR A 62 20.78 -17.76 -8.60
N CYS A 63 19.55 -17.86 -9.15
CA CYS A 63 19.12 -18.95 -10.01
C CYS A 63 19.18 -20.33 -9.33
N ASP A 64 19.20 -20.35 -7.99
CA ASP A 64 18.97 -21.54 -7.18
C ASP A 64 17.46 -21.67 -6.88
N ASP A 65 16.94 -22.88 -6.99
CA ASP A 65 15.53 -23.22 -6.76
C ASP A 65 15.18 -23.30 -5.25
N GLU A 66 16.18 -23.44 -4.37
CA GLU A 66 16.00 -23.43 -2.91
C GLU A 66 15.93 -22.01 -2.33
N ASP A 67 16.24 -21.01 -3.16
CA ASP A 67 16.39 -19.61 -2.81
C ASP A 67 15.18 -18.74 -3.15
N VAL A 68 14.96 -17.69 -2.37
CA VAL A 68 13.92 -16.68 -2.67
C VAL A 68 14.55 -15.50 -3.42
N PRO A 69 14.11 -15.19 -4.65
CA PRO A 69 14.59 -14.02 -5.38
C PRO A 69 14.22 -12.71 -4.67
N ILE A 70 15.17 -11.80 -4.55
CA ILE A 70 14.96 -10.44 -4.06
C ILE A 70 14.48 -9.58 -5.23
N SER A 71 13.20 -9.22 -5.23
CA SER A 71 12.55 -8.38 -6.25
C SER A 71 12.01 -7.08 -5.66
N ASN A 72 11.25 -6.32 -6.44
CA ASN A 72 10.52 -5.14 -5.98
C ASN A 72 9.20 -5.50 -5.26
N ASP A 73 8.94 -6.78 -5.05
CA ASP A 73 7.80 -7.28 -4.28
C ASP A 73 8.04 -7.06 -2.79
N THR A 74 6.95 -7.02 -2.02
CA THR A 74 7.06 -7.06 -0.56
C THR A 74 7.69 -8.39 -0.15
N THR A 75 8.77 -8.33 0.62
CA THR A 75 9.47 -9.48 1.17
C THR A 75 9.16 -9.63 2.65
N LYS A 76 8.84 -10.87 3.07
CA LYS A 76 8.66 -11.21 4.49
C LYS A 76 10.00 -11.62 5.07
N ILE A 77 10.62 -10.73 5.84
CA ILE A 77 11.85 -11.04 6.58
C ILE A 77 11.45 -11.73 7.89
N ILE A 78 11.92 -12.96 8.07
CA ILE A 78 11.78 -13.70 9.33
C ILE A 78 13.09 -13.62 10.11
N TRP A 79 12.99 -13.63 11.44
CA TRP A 79 14.17 -13.69 12.30
C TRP A 79 13.90 -14.57 13.51
N ALA A 80 14.97 -15.20 14.01
CA ALA A 80 14.94 -16.01 15.21
C ALA A 80 16.27 -15.89 15.97
N ILE A 81 16.21 -15.93 17.30
CA ILE A 81 17.37 -15.84 18.19
C ILE A 81 17.37 -17.03 19.14
N GLY A 82 18.48 -17.78 19.11
CA GLY A 82 18.76 -18.91 19.99
C GLY A 82 19.20 -18.51 21.40
N ALA A 83 19.30 -19.49 22.28
CA ALA A 83 19.90 -19.33 23.61
C ALA A 83 21.44 -19.40 23.58
N THR A 84 21.94 -20.19 22.64
CA THR A 84 23.33 -20.57 22.40
C THR A 84 23.56 -20.55 20.88
N ASP A 85 24.80 -20.78 20.46
CA ASP A 85 25.18 -20.93 19.04
C ASP A 85 24.79 -22.28 18.42
N ASP A 86 24.02 -23.10 19.14
CA ASP A 86 23.55 -24.38 18.63
C ASP A 86 22.19 -24.18 17.93
N ILE A 87 22.01 -24.87 16.80
CA ILE A 87 20.78 -24.78 16.01
C ILE A 87 19.69 -25.61 16.69
N VAL A 88 19.00 -24.98 17.64
CA VAL A 88 17.91 -25.55 18.43
C VAL A 88 16.70 -24.60 18.46
N GLN A 89 15.65 -25.00 19.18
CA GLN A 89 14.45 -24.17 19.33
C GLN A 89 14.79 -22.75 19.83
N HIS A 90 14.42 -21.75 19.03
CA HIS A 90 14.68 -20.35 19.31
C HIS A 90 13.96 -19.86 20.58
N ARG A 91 14.55 -18.89 21.28
CA ARG A 91 13.90 -18.20 22.43
C ARG A 91 12.98 -17.09 21.98
N LYS A 92 13.40 -16.35 20.95
CA LYS A 92 12.63 -15.26 20.35
C LYS A 92 12.58 -15.45 18.85
N ARG A 93 11.48 -15.04 18.24
CA ARG A 93 11.30 -15.00 16.79
C ARG A 93 10.34 -13.89 16.43
N GLY A 94 10.38 -13.47 15.17
CA GLY A 94 9.44 -12.52 14.62
C GLY A 94 9.46 -12.55 13.10
N ALA A 95 8.58 -11.76 12.51
CA ALA A 95 8.54 -11.51 11.09
C ALA A 95 8.17 -10.04 10.87
N ALA A 96 8.71 -9.45 9.81
CA ALA A 96 8.38 -8.11 9.35
C ALA A 96 8.28 -8.10 7.82
N SER A 97 7.46 -7.22 7.29
CA SER A 97 7.43 -6.93 5.85
C SER A 97 8.42 -5.83 5.53
N ALA A 98 9.11 -5.96 4.40
CA ALA A 98 10.01 -4.96 3.87
C ALA A 98 10.01 -5.03 2.35
N ASN A 99 10.25 -3.92 1.67
CA ASN A 99 10.71 -3.95 0.29
C ASN A 99 12.22 -3.67 0.30
N ILE A 100 13.01 -4.70 -0.01
CA ILE A 100 14.49 -4.66 0.10
C ILE A 100 15.11 -3.73 -0.93
N LEU A 101 14.45 -3.58 -2.10
CA LEU A 101 14.94 -2.75 -3.20
C LEU A 101 14.43 -1.31 -3.15
N ASP A 102 13.51 -1.00 -2.24
CA ASP A 102 13.05 0.38 -2.08
C ASP A 102 14.21 1.23 -1.58
N SER A 103 14.36 2.41 -2.18
CA SER A 103 15.35 3.35 -1.71
C SER A 103 14.99 3.78 -0.30
N ALA A 104 15.91 3.61 0.66
CA ALA A 104 15.72 4.14 2.01
C ALA A 104 15.23 5.57 1.91
N ALA A 105 14.10 5.88 2.54
CA ALA A 105 13.56 7.23 2.58
C ALA A 105 14.71 8.17 2.95
N GLY A 106 15.07 9.07 2.03
CA GLY A 106 16.20 9.96 2.25
C GLY A 106 16.02 10.66 3.60
N THR A 107 17.04 10.65 4.46
CA THR A 107 16.99 11.45 5.68
C THR A 107 16.99 12.91 5.26
N TRP A 108 15.83 13.56 5.36
CA TRP A 108 15.75 14.98 5.08
C TRP A 108 16.45 15.74 6.22
N ASN A 109 17.68 16.16 5.97
CA ASN A 109 18.49 17.02 6.84
C ASN A 109 18.53 18.46 6.31
N GLY A 110 17.44 18.92 5.68
CA GLY A 110 17.47 20.24 5.03
C GLY A 110 17.53 21.37 6.07
N PRO A 111 18.38 22.39 5.88
CA PRO A 111 18.51 23.49 6.83
C PRO A 111 17.37 24.54 6.77
N GLU A 112 16.35 24.34 5.94
CA GLU A 112 15.36 25.38 5.56
C GLU A 112 13.90 24.88 5.50
N SER A 113 13.53 23.78 6.17
CA SER A 113 12.10 23.44 6.33
C SER A 113 11.56 23.77 7.71
N GLU A 114 10.34 24.28 7.69
CA GLU A 114 9.49 24.46 8.85
C GLU A 114 8.54 23.27 8.94
N ILE A 115 8.45 22.69 10.14
CA ILE A 115 7.55 21.57 10.41
C ILE A 115 6.21 22.15 10.89
N TRP A 116 5.17 21.92 10.09
CA TRP A 116 3.80 22.17 10.51
C TRP A 116 3.24 20.91 11.16
N HIS A 117 2.98 21.00 12.47
CA HIS A 117 2.38 19.91 13.25
C HIS A 117 0.86 20.04 13.28
N ILE A 118 0.17 19.02 12.79
CA ILE A 118 -1.27 18.87 12.92
C ILE A 118 -1.52 17.80 14.00
N ASN A 119 -2.20 18.16 15.09
CA ASN A 119 -2.52 17.25 16.18
C ASN A 119 -4.03 17.22 16.42
N VAL A 120 -4.60 16.03 16.45
CA VAL A 120 -6.02 15.76 16.65
C VAL A 120 -6.19 14.90 17.88
N LYS A 121 -6.94 15.41 18.86
CA LYS A 121 -7.44 14.61 19.99
C LYS A 121 -8.91 14.33 19.74
N THR A 122 -9.28 13.06 19.70
CA THR A 122 -10.67 12.67 19.41
C THR A 122 -11.14 11.55 20.32
N LYS A 123 -12.44 11.56 20.61
CA LYS A 123 -13.17 10.45 21.23
C LYS A 123 -13.94 9.74 20.13
N LEU A 124 -13.64 8.47 19.89
CA LEU A 124 -14.25 7.74 18.79
C LEU A 124 -15.63 7.17 19.15
N PRO A 125 -16.59 7.17 18.21
CA PRO A 125 -17.82 6.41 18.36
C PRO A 125 -17.55 4.89 18.40
N ALA A 126 -18.50 4.13 18.95
CA ALA A 126 -18.44 2.67 19.01
C ALA A 126 -18.86 2.01 17.67
N ASN A 127 -18.35 2.55 16.57
CA ASN A 127 -18.53 2.01 15.23
C ASN A 127 -17.35 1.10 14.89
N ASP A 128 -17.58 0.19 13.96
CA ASP A 128 -16.58 -0.77 13.50
C ASP A 128 -15.48 -0.11 12.66
N THR A 129 -15.87 0.69 11.67
CA THR A 129 -14.95 1.48 10.85
C THR A 129 -15.33 2.95 10.96
N ILE A 130 -14.34 3.84 11.13
CA ILE A 130 -14.56 5.26 11.33
C ILE A 130 -13.58 6.05 10.46
N TYR A 131 -14.12 6.90 9.59
CA TYR A 131 -13.36 7.92 8.87
C TYR A 131 -13.60 9.26 9.54
N TRP A 132 -12.60 9.75 10.27
CA TRP A 132 -12.72 10.95 11.08
C TRP A 132 -12.06 12.14 10.41
N CYS A 133 -12.87 13.11 9.99
CA CYS A 133 -12.43 14.30 9.28
C CYS A 133 -12.26 15.49 10.24
N THR A 134 -11.12 16.17 10.12
CA THR A 134 -10.85 17.44 10.82
C THR A 134 -10.23 18.44 9.86
N ALA A 135 -10.69 19.69 9.90
CA ALA A 135 -10.18 20.75 9.05
C ALA A 135 -9.12 21.57 9.81
N HIS A 136 -7.96 21.75 9.18
CA HIS A 136 -6.80 22.44 9.77
C HIS A 136 -6.34 23.55 8.84
N LYS A 137 -6.28 24.77 9.36
CA LYS A 137 -5.73 25.92 8.63
C LYS A 137 -4.21 25.80 8.59
N SER A 138 -3.60 25.98 7.42
CA SER A 138 -2.15 26.11 7.31
C SER A 138 -1.66 27.32 8.14
N PRO A 139 -0.39 27.33 8.59
CA PRO A 139 0.20 28.55 9.14
C PRO A 139 0.05 29.73 8.16
N ASP A 140 -0.05 30.93 8.71
CA ASP A 140 -0.13 32.16 7.92
C ASP A 140 1.27 32.41 7.32
N TYR A 141 1.42 32.12 6.03
CA TYR A 141 2.67 32.30 5.29
C TYR A 141 2.60 33.57 4.43
N ASP A 142 3.64 34.40 4.48
CA ASP A 142 3.73 35.62 3.66
C ASP A 142 4.08 35.34 2.19
N VAL A 143 4.55 34.14 1.88
CA VAL A 143 5.00 33.71 0.55
C VAL A 143 4.45 32.33 0.20
N LYS A 144 4.35 32.03 -1.10
CA LYS A 144 4.12 30.67 -1.59
C LYS A 144 5.21 29.75 -1.06
N ARG A 145 4.83 28.54 -0.65
CA ARG A 145 5.72 27.50 -0.15
C ARG A 145 5.49 26.19 -0.88
N HIS A 146 6.44 25.29 -0.79
CA HIS A 146 6.26 23.90 -1.20
C HIS A 146 6.29 23.00 0.04
N VAL A 147 5.33 22.08 0.12
CA VAL A 147 5.48 20.86 0.93
C VAL A 147 6.51 19.98 0.25
N VAL A 148 7.53 19.56 0.98
CA VAL A 148 8.68 18.77 0.51
C VAL A 148 8.80 17.43 1.20
N GLY A 149 7.98 17.21 2.20
CA GLY A 149 7.85 15.93 2.87
C GLY A 149 6.65 15.95 3.80
N PHE A 150 6.18 14.77 4.14
CA PHE A 150 5.08 14.60 5.06
C PHE A 150 5.16 13.20 5.64
N GLN A 151 4.74 13.05 6.88
CA GLN A 151 4.45 11.71 7.38
C GLN A 151 3.30 11.12 6.58
N TYR A 152 2.18 11.85 6.44
CA TYR A 152 0.96 11.38 5.78
C TYR A 152 0.24 12.54 5.06
N MET A 153 -0.18 12.38 3.80
CA MET A 153 -0.96 13.43 3.10
C MET A 153 -2.15 12.93 2.25
N TYR A 154 -2.11 11.73 1.68
CA TYR A 154 -3.24 11.23 0.86
C TYR A 154 -3.63 9.77 1.13
N GLY A 155 -2.74 9.01 1.77
CA GLY A 155 -3.02 7.68 2.30
C GLY A 155 -1.87 7.28 3.22
N TRP A 156 -2.16 7.02 4.48
CA TRP A 156 -1.33 6.15 5.28
C TRP A 156 -2.07 4.84 5.38
N ALA A 157 -1.38 3.78 5.04
CA ALA A 157 -1.79 2.48 5.50
C ALA A 157 -0.64 1.88 6.29
N VAL A 158 -1.00 0.90 7.09
CA VAL A 158 -0.15 0.33 8.13
C VAL A 158 1.22 -0.03 7.52
N GLY A 159 2.30 0.34 8.22
CA GLY A 159 3.68 0.03 7.84
C GLY A 159 4.39 1.04 6.92
N GLY A 160 3.77 2.16 6.55
CA GLY A 160 4.42 3.20 5.73
C GLY A 160 5.33 4.17 6.51
N ASP A 161 6.56 4.36 6.03
CA ASP A 161 7.49 5.41 6.47
C ASP A 161 7.11 6.80 5.92
N PRO A 162 7.60 7.90 6.55
CA PRO A 162 7.41 9.25 6.03
C PRO A 162 7.90 9.40 4.59
N LEU A 163 7.15 10.12 3.76
CA LEU A 163 7.58 10.43 2.39
C LEU A 163 8.33 11.77 2.38
N ILE A 164 9.58 11.72 1.91
CA ILE A 164 10.35 12.89 1.50
C ILE A 164 10.33 12.98 -0.02
N LEU A 165 9.91 14.12 -0.55
CA LEU A 165 9.86 14.34 -1.99
C LEU A 165 11.27 14.60 -2.57
N PRO A 166 11.54 14.21 -3.82
CA PRO A 166 12.79 14.52 -4.50
C PRO A 166 13.12 16.02 -4.47
N GLU A 167 14.41 16.37 -4.46
CA GLU A 167 14.85 17.76 -4.28
C GLU A 167 14.37 18.76 -5.35
N ASN A 168 13.87 18.29 -6.49
CA ASN A 168 13.36 19.14 -7.56
C ASN A 168 11.82 19.17 -7.60
N ILE A 169 11.12 18.51 -6.68
CA ILE A 169 9.67 18.35 -6.66
C ILE A 169 9.09 18.86 -5.33
N GLY A 170 7.98 19.59 -5.39
CA GLY A 170 7.22 19.97 -4.20
C GLY A 170 5.72 20.03 -4.49
N ILE A 171 4.91 19.91 -3.44
CA ILE A 171 3.46 20.14 -3.54
C ILE A 171 3.22 21.60 -3.17
N PRO A 172 2.57 22.40 -4.03
CA PRO A 172 2.39 23.82 -3.76
C PRO A 172 1.46 24.06 -2.57
N LEU A 173 1.78 25.08 -1.79
CA LEU A 173 1.06 25.53 -0.60
C LEU A 173 1.05 27.05 -0.55
N ASN A 174 -0.07 27.64 -0.12
CA ASN A 174 -0.28 29.09 -0.07
C ASN A 174 -0.14 29.75 -1.45
N GLU A 175 -0.80 29.18 -2.47
CA GLU A 175 -0.62 29.63 -3.86
C GLU A 175 -1.15 31.03 -4.13
N PHE A 176 -2.22 31.42 -3.42
CA PHE A 176 -2.94 32.67 -3.65
C PHE A 176 -2.73 33.72 -2.55
N GLY A 177 -1.74 33.53 -1.67
CA GLY A 177 -1.53 34.39 -0.50
C GLY A 177 -2.68 34.33 0.50
N LEU A 178 -3.48 33.26 0.45
CA LEU A 178 -4.56 32.97 1.37
C LEU A 178 -4.25 31.67 2.10
N PRO A 179 -4.54 31.58 3.41
CA PRO A 179 -4.37 30.35 4.15
C PRO A 179 -5.22 29.23 3.54
N GLU A 180 -4.59 28.09 3.31
CA GLU A 180 -5.25 26.91 2.78
C GLU A 180 -5.76 26.04 3.94
N TYR A 181 -6.92 25.43 3.76
CA TYR A 181 -7.48 24.48 4.72
C TYR A 181 -7.22 23.06 4.25
N PHE A 182 -6.64 22.26 5.13
CA PHE A 182 -6.35 20.86 4.91
C PHE A 182 -7.36 20.01 5.64
N LEU A 183 -7.94 19.05 4.93
CA LEU A 183 -8.79 18.02 5.53
C LEU A 183 -7.92 16.84 5.93
N LEU A 184 -7.75 16.62 7.23
CA LEU A 184 -7.15 15.40 7.75
C LEU A 184 -8.27 14.39 8.00
N GLU A 185 -8.31 13.34 7.19
CA GLU A 185 -9.16 12.17 7.36
C GLU A 185 -8.33 11.03 7.97
N VAL A 186 -8.75 10.53 9.13
CA VAL A 186 -8.08 9.40 9.80
C VAL A 186 -9.02 8.20 9.83
N HIS A 187 -8.56 7.09 9.27
CA HIS A 187 -9.27 5.81 9.27
C HIS A 187 -8.93 5.01 10.54
N TYR A 188 -9.93 4.76 11.39
CA TYR A 188 -9.82 3.92 12.57
C TYR A 188 -10.57 2.60 12.37
N ASP A 189 -9.87 1.49 12.63
CA ASP A 189 -10.45 0.15 12.66
C ASP A 189 -10.72 -0.26 14.12
N ASN A 190 -11.99 -0.39 14.49
CA ASN A 190 -12.48 -0.74 15.83
C ASN A 190 -13.41 -1.97 15.74
N PRO A 191 -12.90 -3.15 15.36
CA PRO A 191 -13.72 -4.34 15.10
C PRO A 191 -14.49 -4.85 16.33
N LYS A 192 -14.03 -4.51 17.53
CA LYS A 192 -14.68 -4.86 18.80
C LYS A 192 -15.72 -3.84 19.25
N LYS A 193 -15.92 -2.75 18.49
CA LYS A 193 -16.84 -1.65 18.80
C LYS A 193 -16.67 -1.15 20.24
N LEU A 194 -15.43 -0.99 20.65
CA LEU A 194 -15.11 -0.51 22.00
C LEU A 194 -15.65 0.91 22.17
N VAL A 195 -16.13 1.19 23.38
CA VAL A 195 -16.62 2.52 23.81
C VAL A 195 -15.52 3.29 24.52
N ASP A 196 -15.70 4.60 24.63
CA ASP A 196 -14.80 5.51 25.38
C ASP A 196 -13.32 5.48 24.96
N LEU A 197 -13.08 5.17 23.69
CA LEU A 197 -11.74 5.23 23.12
C LEU A 197 -11.32 6.68 22.86
N HIS A 198 -10.17 7.06 23.40
CA HIS A 198 -9.56 8.38 23.21
C HIS A 198 -8.21 8.22 22.51
N TYR A 199 -8.01 8.95 21.42
CA TYR A 199 -6.77 8.91 20.65
C TYR A 199 -6.20 10.32 20.47
N SER A 200 -4.88 10.37 20.38
CA SER A 200 -4.15 11.52 19.87
C SER A 200 -3.44 11.06 18.60
N THR A 201 -3.83 11.61 17.46
CA THR A 201 -3.23 11.35 16.14
C THR A 201 -2.79 12.66 15.53
N GLY A 202 -1.99 12.60 14.48
CA GLY A 202 -1.47 13.80 13.85
C GLY A 202 -0.61 13.50 12.64
N VAL A 203 -0.26 14.56 11.92
CA VAL A 203 0.67 14.49 10.79
C VAL A 203 1.68 15.62 10.92
N GLU A 204 2.92 15.34 10.53
CA GLU A 204 3.95 16.36 10.36
C GLU A 204 4.09 16.67 8.86
N VAL A 205 4.02 17.95 8.52
CA VAL A 205 4.17 18.45 7.16
C VAL A 205 5.43 19.30 7.08
N TYR A 206 6.37 18.92 6.24
CA TYR A 206 7.66 19.60 6.06
C TYR A 206 7.52 20.59 4.91
N THR A 207 7.68 21.89 5.19
CA THR A 207 7.45 22.97 4.21
C THR A 207 8.68 23.83 3.99
N THR A 208 8.92 24.32 2.78
CA THR A 208 10.02 25.25 2.49
C THR A 208 9.55 26.45 1.66
N PRO A 209 10.09 27.67 1.92
CA PRO A 209 9.88 28.82 1.04
C PRO A 209 10.68 28.75 -0.26
N ARG A 210 11.65 27.83 -0.37
CA ARG A 210 12.45 27.63 -1.59
C ARG A 210 11.69 26.78 -2.59
N LEU A 211 11.01 27.44 -3.53
CA LEU A 211 10.20 26.75 -4.54
C LEU A 211 11.05 25.77 -5.37
N ARG A 212 10.55 24.54 -5.46
CA ARG A 212 11.16 23.46 -6.25
C ARG A 212 10.78 23.63 -7.72
N LYS A 213 11.57 23.04 -8.61
CA LYS A 213 11.40 23.19 -10.07
C LYS A 213 10.06 22.66 -10.59
N HIS A 214 9.56 21.57 -10.01
CA HIS A 214 8.35 20.89 -10.44
C HIS A 214 7.32 20.85 -9.32
N GLU A 215 6.08 21.12 -9.69
CA GLU A 215 4.94 20.92 -8.80
C GLU A 215 4.37 19.52 -8.99
N ALA A 216 4.11 18.84 -7.88
CA ALA A 216 3.51 17.51 -7.88
C ALA A 216 1.98 17.57 -7.85
N GLY A 217 1.36 16.67 -8.62
CA GLY A 217 -0.04 16.28 -8.48
C GLY A 217 -0.14 14.85 -7.93
N ILE A 218 -1.33 14.50 -7.43
CA ILE A 218 -1.68 13.15 -7.00
C ILE A 218 -2.89 12.72 -7.81
N ILE A 219 -2.82 11.55 -8.41
CA ILE A 219 -3.94 10.94 -9.12
C ILE A 219 -4.26 9.58 -8.50
N ARG A 220 -5.51 9.40 -8.09
CA ARG A 220 -6.04 8.08 -7.71
C ARG A 220 -6.31 7.29 -8.99
N MET A 221 -5.73 6.12 -9.11
CA MET A 221 -5.98 5.17 -10.20
C MET A 221 -6.57 3.87 -9.67
N GLY A 222 -7.29 3.15 -10.53
CA GLY A 222 -7.84 1.84 -10.18
C GLY A 222 -9.33 1.72 -10.40
N TYR A 223 -9.94 0.80 -9.67
CA TYR A 223 -11.36 0.53 -9.76
C TYR A 223 -12.10 1.36 -8.71
N GLU A 224 -13.21 2.00 -9.08
CA GLU A 224 -13.99 2.82 -8.12
C GLU A 224 -14.48 1.98 -6.94
N THR A 225 -14.35 2.51 -5.73
CA THR A 225 -14.82 1.81 -4.53
C THR A 225 -16.36 1.86 -4.45
N ASP A 226 -17.01 0.94 -5.15
CA ASP A 226 -18.45 0.77 -5.17
C ASP A 226 -18.88 -0.70 -5.20
N ILE A 227 -20.18 -0.97 -5.23
CA ILE A 227 -20.74 -2.33 -5.22
C ILE A 227 -20.44 -3.14 -6.50
N GLY A 228 -19.95 -2.50 -7.57
CA GLY A 228 -19.49 -3.18 -8.77
C GLY A 228 -18.13 -3.86 -8.59
N LEU A 229 -17.34 -3.43 -7.59
CA LEU A 229 -16.20 -4.21 -7.11
C LEU A 229 -16.77 -5.38 -6.31
N MET A 230 -16.73 -6.58 -6.88
CA MET A 230 -17.33 -7.77 -6.28
C MET A 230 -16.43 -8.97 -6.50
N ILE A 231 -15.98 -9.56 -5.39
CA ILE A 231 -15.15 -10.77 -5.35
C ILE A 231 -16.04 -11.91 -4.87
N PRO A 232 -16.24 -12.97 -5.68
CA PRO A 232 -17.05 -14.12 -5.30
C PRO A 232 -16.49 -14.82 -4.05
N PRO A 233 -17.34 -15.53 -3.28
CA PRO A 233 -16.87 -16.38 -2.19
C PRO A 233 -15.92 -17.48 -2.70
N ASN A 234 -15.05 -17.98 -1.81
CA ASN A 234 -14.22 -19.16 -2.07
C ASN A 234 -13.31 -19.05 -3.33
N SER A 235 -12.82 -17.85 -3.63
CA SER A 235 -11.95 -17.56 -4.76
C SER A 235 -10.54 -17.28 -4.27
N SER A 236 -9.51 -17.95 -4.81
CA SER A 236 -8.12 -17.79 -4.35
C SER A 236 -7.26 -16.85 -5.19
N ASN A 237 -7.73 -16.46 -6.38
CA ASN A 237 -6.99 -15.62 -7.34
C ASN A 237 -7.97 -14.81 -8.21
N TYR A 238 -8.95 -14.15 -7.60
CA TYR A 238 -9.91 -13.36 -8.36
C TYR A 238 -9.29 -12.01 -8.75
N ILE A 239 -9.48 -11.56 -9.99
CA ILE A 239 -8.86 -10.33 -10.49
C ILE A 239 -9.90 -9.24 -10.65
N ILE A 240 -9.69 -8.12 -9.96
CA ILE A 240 -10.36 -6.85 -10.21
C ILE A 240 -9.41 -5.94 -11.00
N ALA A 241 -9.92 -5.29 -12.05
CA ALA A 241 -9.13 -4.38 -12.88
C ALA A 241 -9.84 -3.05 -13.07
N GLY A 242 -9.15 -1.96 -12.72
CA GLY A 242 -9.56 -0.60 -13.02
C GLY A 242 -8.77 -0.01 -14.18
N HIS A 243 -9.42 0.80 -15.01
CA HIS A 243 -8.84 1.31 -16.25
C HIS A 243 -8.83 2.84 -16.32
N CYS A 244 -7.68 3.38 -16.67
CA CYS A 244 -7.50 4.74 -17.17
C CYS A 244 -7.37 4.65 -18.70
N SER A 245 -8.46 4.92 -19.43
CA SER A 245 -8.48 4.72 -20.88
C SER A 245 -7.55 5.67 -21.62
N GLY A 246 -7.08 5.24 -22.79
CA GLY A 246 -6.31 6.11 -23.71
C GLY A 246 -7.06 7.40 -24.06
N THR A 247 -8.39 7.37 -24.15
CA THR A 247 -9.22 8.57 -24.34
C THR A 247 -9.15 9.52 -23.14
N CYS A 248 -9.06 8.99 -21.92
CA CYS A 248 -8.93 9.82 -20.72
C CYS A 248 -7.56 10.52 -20.70
N THR A 249 -6.48 9.79 -20.95
CA THR A 249 -5.13 10.36 -20.98
C THR A 249 -4.95 11.34 -22.14
N GLU A 250 -5.48 11.03 -23.33
CA GLU A 250 -5.47 11.92 -24.50
C GLU A 250 -6.07 13.29 -24.20
N ASN A 251 -7.20 13.31 -23.49
CA ASN A 251 -7.94 14.55 -23.24
C ASN A 251 -7.46 15.34 -22.01
N ARG A 252 -6.70 14.70 -21.12
CA ARG A 252 -6.34 15.29 -19.81
C ARG A 252 -4.85 15.57 -19.64
N LEU A 253 -3.97 14.90 -20.38
CA LEU A 253 -2.53 15.08 -20.25
C LEU A 253 -1.99 16.13 -21.24
N PRO A 254 -0.91 16.85 -20.88
CA PRO A 254 -0.20 17.73 -21.80
C PRO A 254 0.57 16.92 -22.85
N GLU A 255 1.06 17.58 -23.88
CA GLU A 255 1.74 16.93 -25.01
C GLU A 255 3.03 16.20 -24.58
N GLU A 256 3.77 16.79 -23.65
CA GLU A 256 4.95 16.19 -23.02
C GLU A 256 4.62 15.10 -21.99
N GLY A 257 3.32 14.88 -21.71
CA GLY A 257 2.84 13.92 -20.72
C GLY A 257 3.19 14.29 -19.28
N ILE A 258 3.08 13.29 -18.40
CA ILE A 258 3.44 13.39 -16.98
C ILE A 258 4.50 12.36 -16.60
N LYS A 259 5.26 12.67 -15.56
CA LYS A 259 6.29 11.83 -14.96
C LYS A 259 5.89 11.42 -13.55
N VAL A 260 5.72 10.13 -13.35
CA VAL A 260 5.46 9.50 -12.06
C VAL A 260 6.78 9.28 -11.33
N PHE A 261 6.84 9.67 -10.06
CA PHE A 261 8.06 9.54 -9.25
C PHE A 261 7.87 8.70 -7.98
N THR A 262 6.64 8.56 -7.50
CA THR A 262 6.30 7.66 -6.41
C THR A 262 4.84 7.24 -6.48
N LEU A 263 4.50 6.12 -5.83
CA LEU A 263 3.12 5.67 -5.71
C LEU A 263 2.88 4.86 -4.43
N ILE A 264 1.61 4.70 -4.06
CA ILE A 264 1.16 3.75 -3.03
C ILE A 264 0.22 2.75 -3.70
N LEU A 265 0.43 1.45 -3.44
CA LEU A 265 -0.49 0.38 -3.80
C LEU A 265 -1.45 0.14 -2.62
N HIS A 266 -2.74 0.08 -2.89
CA HIS A 266 -3.76 0.00 -1.84
C HIS A 266 -4.87 -1.00 -2.17
N SER A 267 -5.06 -1.91 -1.23
CA SER A 267 -6.15 -2.88 -1.14
C SER A 267 -6.36 -3.22 0.34
N HIS A 268 -7.52 -3.75 0.68
CA HIS A 268 -7.88 -4.24 2.01
C HIS A 268 -7.44 -5.70 2.21
N LEU A 269 -8.14 -6.44 3.09
CA LEU A 269 -7.68 -7.73 3.61
C LEU A 269 -7.71 -8.86 2.56
N ALA A 270 -8.49 -8.75 1.48
CA ALA A 270 -8.52 -9.79 0.45
C ALA A 270 -7.34 -9.67 -0.53
N GLY A 271 -6.74 -8.49 -0.67
CA GLY A 271 -5.63 -8.24 -1.58
C GLY A 271 -4.43 -9.17 -1.35
N ARG A 272 -3.88 -9.72 -2.43
CA ARG A 272 -2.66 -10.55 -2.43
C ARG A 272 -1.62 -10.09 -3.42
N LYS A 273 -2.05 -9.62 -4.59
CA LYS A 273 -1.14 -9.13 -5.64
C LYS A 273 -1.70 -7.89 -6.27
N MET A 274 -0.83 -6.96 -6.67
CA MET A 274 -1.22 -5.77 -7.41
C MET A 274 -0.21 -5.46 -8.50
N LYS A 275 -0.68 -4.91 -9.62
CA LYS A 275 0.21 -4.35 -10.64
C LYS A 275 -0.46 -3.27 -11.47
N LEU A 276 0.33 -2.28 -11.85
CA LEU A 276 -0.06 -1.25 -12.80
C LEU A 276 0.58 -1.57 -14.15
N ARG A 277 -0.28 -1.83 -15.13
CA ARG A 277 0.08 -2.12 -16.51
C ARG A 277 -0.10 -0.86 -17.33
N GLN A 278 0.88 -0.53 -18.15
CA GLN A 278 0.84 0.61 -19.06
C GLN A 278 0.91 0.12 -20.50
N PHE A 279 0.02 0.62 -21.34
CA PHE A 279 -0.05 0.29 -22.75
C PHE A 279 0.13 1.55 -23.58
N ARG A 280 0.99 1.46 -24.59
CA ARG A 280 1.24 2.53 -25.57
C ARG A 280 1.06 1.96 -26.96
N ASN A 281 0.14 2.54 -27.74
CA ASN A 281 -0.18 2.07 -29.09
C ASN A 281 -0.52 0.57 -29.14
N GLY A 282 -1.24 0.07 -28.14
CA GLY A 282 -1.63 -1.35 -28.03
C GLY A 282 -0.54 -2.30 -27.54
N VAL A 283 0.67 -1.81 -27.24
CA VAL A 283 1.78 -2.61 -26.71
C VAL A 283 1.93 -2.37 -25.21
N GLU A 284 1.99 -3.44 -24.42
CA GLU A 284 2.28 -3.37 -22.99
C GLU A 284 3.75 -3.03 -22.74
N LEU A 285 3.99 -2.03 -21.90
CA LEU A 285 5.33 -1.64 -21.44
C LEU A 285 5.73 -2.44 -20.20
N PRO A 286 7.04 -2.53 -19.88
CA PRO A 286 7.51 -3.18 -18.65
C PRO A 286 6.84 -2.61 -17.40
N TRP A 287 6.48 -3.50 -16.47
CA TRP A 287 5.85 -3.10 -15.21
C TRP A 287 6.82 -2.31 -14.35
N TRP A 288 6.36 -1.16 -13.88
CA TRP A 288 7.13 -0.28 -13.01
C TRP A 288 6.50 -0.11 -11.63
N ALA A 289 5.33 -0.70 -11.41
CA ALA A 289 4.63 -0.74 -10.14
C ALA A 289 3.89 -2.07 -10.01
N TYR A 290 4.43 -2.99 -9.20
CA TYR A 290 3.83 -4.29 -8.93
C TYR A 290 4.25 -4.81 -7.56
N ASP A 291 3.42 -5.67 -6.99
CA ASP A 291 3.70 -6.45 -5.79
C ASP A 291 2.93 -7.77 -5.85
N ASN A 292 3.65 -8.88 -5.96
CA ASN A 292 3.10 -10.24 -5.98
C ASN A 292 2.92 -10.84 -4.57
N ASN A 293 3.39 -10.14 -3.55
CA ASN A 293 3.41 -10.56 -2.15
C ASN A 293 2.83 -9.48 -1.25
N TYR A 294 1.83 -8.76 -1.75
CA TYR A 294 1.23 -7.63 -1.05
C TYR A 294 0.79 -8.01 0.36
N ASP A 295 1.09 -7.12 1.31
CA ASP A 295 0.65 -7.23 2.69
C ASP A 295 -0.12 -5.98 3.07
N PHE A 296 -1.39 -6.16 3.44
CA PHE A 296 -2.24 -5.09 3.96
C PHE A 296 -1.59 -4.29 5.10
N ASN A 297 -0.75 -4.93 5.92
CA ASN A 297 -0.05 -4.28 7.03
C ASN A 297 1.28 -3.61 6.62
N PHE A 298 1.58 -3.54 5.33
CA PHE A 298 2.78 -2.94 4.78
C PHE A 298 2.49 -2.21 3.47
N GLN A 299 1.97 -1.00 3.60
CA GLN A 299 1.54 -0.15 2.48
C GLN A 299 2.35 1.16 2.45
N GLN A 300 3.57 1.07 1.97
CA GLN A 300 4.48 2.21 1.91
C GLN A 300 4.46 2.94 0.57
N ASN A 301 5.00 4.16 0.58
CA ASN A 301 5.34 4.89 -0.64
C ASN A 301 6.49 4.18 -1.35
N ARG A 302 6.31 3.87 -2.64
CA ARG A 302 7.32 3.25 -3.50
C ARG A 302 7.95 4.32 -4.36
N ILE A 303 9.16 4.74 -4.00
CA ILE A 303 9.89 5.74 -4.79
C ILE A 303 10.45 5.05 -6.02
N LEU A 304 10.16 5.59 -7.20
CA LEU A 304 10.65 5.04 -8.44
C LEU A 304 12.07 5.54 -8.70
N PRO A 305 13.10 4.66 -8.80
CA PRO A 305 14.48 5.07 -9.06
C PRO A 305 14.61 5.89 -10.35
N GLU A 306 13.79 5.55 -11.34
CA GLU A 306 13.62 6.29 -12.57
C GLU A 306 12.17 6.73 -12.71
N HIS A 307 11.95 8.03 -12.91
CA HIS A 307 10.61 8.57 -13.09
C HIS A 307 9.97 8.01 -14.37
N LYS A 308 8.72 7.55 -14.27
CA LYS A 308 8.03 6.83 -15.35
C LYS A 308 7.08 7.75 -16.11
N GLN A 309 7.16 7.68 -17.43
CA GLN A 309 6.49 8.62 -18.31
C GLN A 309 5.14 8.05 -18.79
N ILE A 310 4.08 8.84 -18.62
CA ILE A 310 2.75 8.58 -19.16
C ILE A 310 2.46 9.67 -20.19
N PHE A 311 2.17 9.28 -21.42
CA PHE A 311 1.82 10.20 -22.51
C PHE A 311 0.32 10.17 -22.79
N LYS A 312 -0.12 11.16 -23.58
CA LYS A 312 -1.44 11.16 -24.21
C LYS A 312 -1.66 9.87 -25.00
N GLY A 313 -2.87 9.34 -24.92
CA GLY A 313 -3.26 8.09 -25.58
C GLY A 313 -2.77 6.81 -24.89
N ASP A 314 -1.89 6.89 -23.89
CA ASP A 314 -1.51 5.71 -23.09
C ASP A 314 -2.73 5.20 -22.32
N HIS A 315 -2.93 3.88 -22.29
CA HIS A 315 -3.94 3.23 -21.47
C HIS A 315 -3.25 2.62 -20.24
N LEU A 316 -3.83 2.82 -19.05
CA LEU A 316 -3.34 2.21 -17.82
C LEU A 316 -4.40 1.25 -17.27
N THR A 317 -3.95 0.09 -16.80
CA THR A 317 -4.80 -0.87 -16.09
C THR A 317 -4.16 -1.17 -14.74
N PHE A 318 -4.88 -0.91 -13.66
CA PHE A 318 -4.48 -1.33 -12.33
C PHE A 318 -5.23 -2.60 -11.95
N GLU A 319 -4.50 -3.68 -11.70
CA GLU A 319 -5.05 -5.00 -11.38
C GLU A 319 -4.76 -5.32 -9.91
N CYS A 320 -5.78 -5.81 -9.21
CA CYS A 320 -5.67 -6.41 -7.88
C CYS A 320 -6.10 -7.87 -7.98
N THR A 321 -5.29 -8.77 -7.42
CA THR A 321 -5.62 -10.18 -7.25
C THR A 321 -5.99 -10.41 -5.80
N ASP A 322 -7.23 -10.85 -5.59
CA ASP A 322 -7.86 -11.00 -4.29
C ASP A 322 -8.11 -12.48 -3.97
N ASP A 323 -8.07 -12.79 -2.67
CA ASP A 323 -8.34 -14.10 -2.09
C ASP A 323 -9.43 -13.99 -1.02
N SER A 324 -10.54 -14.68 -1.27
CA SER A 324 -11.72 -14.82 -0.40
C SER A 324 -11.90 -16.25 0.13
N SER A 325 -10.91 -17.13 -0.06
CA SER A 325 -10.99 -18.55 0.32
C SER A 325 -10.96 -18.81 1.83
N ASP A 326 -10.43 -17.87 2.61
CA ASP A 326 -10.36 -17.91 4.06
C ASP A 326 -11.58 -17.26 4.75
N ARG A 327 -12.51 -16.68 3.98
CA ARG A 327 -13.67 -15.98 4.51
C ARG A 327 -14.69 -16.95 5.10
N SER A 328 -15.05 -16.72 6.37
CA SER A 328 -16.04 -17.52 7.11
C SER A 328 -17.08 -16.62 7.78
N PRO A 329 -18.38 -16.75 7.47
CA PRO A 329 -18.95 -17.63 6.44
C PRO A 329 -18.48 -17.26 5.03
N PRO A 330 -18.50 -18.20 4.07
CA PRO A 330 -18.14 -17.90 2.68
C PRO A 330 -19.19 -16.93 2.12
N GLU A 331 -18.79 -15.69 1.87
CA GLU A 331 -19.63 -14.61 1.36
C GLU A 331 -18.85 -13.79 0.35
N ALA A 332 -19.54 -13.16 -0.60
CA ALA A 332 -18.91 -12.23 -1.53
C ALA A 332 -18.30 -11.04 -0.78
N ILE A 333 -17.14 -10.58 -1.25
CA ILE A 333 -16.49 -9.35 -0.77
C ILE A 333 -16.86 -8.23 -1.73
N LEU A 334 -17.45 -7.16 -1.21
CA LEU A 334 -17.91 -6.03 -2.00
C LEU A 334 -16.98 -4.84 -1.81
N GLY A 335 -16.96 -3.93 -2.78
CA GLY A 335 -16.29 -2.64 -2.64
C GLY A 335 -16.88 -1.84 -1.48
N GLY A 336 -16.03 -1.17 -0.72
CA GLY A 336 -16.45 -0.28 0.36
C GLY A 336 -15.31 0.16 1.28
N LEU A 337 -15.66 0.96 2.28
CA LEU A 337 -14.68 1.64 3.15
C LEU A 337 -14.15 0.78 4.32
N SER A 338 -14.89 -0.26 4.73
CA SER A 338 -14.45 -1.17 5.81
C SER A 338 -13.31 -2.06 5.35
N THR A 339 -12.38 -2.39 6.24
CA THR A 339 -11.26 -3.32 5.98
C THR A 339 -11.70 -4.73 5.59
N ARG A 340 -12.96 -5.11 5.86
CA ARG A 340 -13.55 -6.41 5.46
C ARG A 340 -14.34 -6.35 4.15
N ARG A 341 -14.44 -5.16 3.58
CA ARG A 341 -14.80 -4.87 2.20
C ARG A 341 -13.52 -4.64 1.42
N GLU A 342 -13.61 -4.37 0.13
CA GLU A 342 -12.40 -4.32 -0.70
C GLU A 342 -12.22 -3.00 -1.45
N MET A 343 -10.96 -2.68 -1.76
CA MET A 343 -10.56 -1.57 -2.60
C MET A 343 -9.48 -2.05 -3.57
N CYS A 344 -9.41 -1.44 -4.75
CA CYS A 344 -8.35 -1.71 -5.70
C CYS A 344 -7.83 -0.39 -6.27
N LEU A 345 -6.89 0.24 -5.57
CA LEU A 345 -6.44 1.60 -5.84
C LEU A 345 -4.91 1.70 -5.87
N ALA A 346 -4.42 2.62 -6.71
CA ALA A 346 -3.07 3.13 -6.65
C ALA A 346 -3.09 4.65 -6.53
N PHE A 347 -2.37 5.21 -5.55
CA PHE A 347 -2.20 6.65 -5.42
C PHE A 347 -0.89 7.03 -6.09
N VAL A 348 -0.97 7.63 -7.27
CA VAL A 348 0.18 7.93 -8.13
C VAL A 348 0.54 9.40 -8.00
N MET A 349 1.78 9.69 -7.61
CA MET A 349 2.29 11.06 -7.54
C MET A 349 3.12 11.37 -8.78
N TYR A 350 2.82 12.50 -9.42
CA TYR A 350 3.36 12.86 -10.73
C TYR A 350 3.69 14.35 -10.85
N TYR A 351 4.44 14.72 -11.90
CA TYR A 351 4.64 16.10 -12.32
C TYR A 351 4.70 16.21 -13.86
N PRO A 352 4.43 17.38 -14.47
CA PRO A 352 3.90 18.59 -13.84
C PRO A 352 2.47 18.41 -13.32
N ARG A 353 2.13 19.09 -12.23
CA ARG A 353 0.79 19.08 -11.63
C ARG A 353 -0.26 19.56 -12.62
N ILE A 354 -1.39 18.85 -12.67
CA ILE A 354 -2.59 19.26 -13.40
C ILE A 354 -3.73 19.37 -12.37
N SER A 355 -4.18 20.59 -12.08
CA SER A 355 -5.12 20.85 -10.96
C SER A 355 -6.47 20.12 -11.07
N THR A 356 -6.87 19.76 -12.29
CA THR A 356 -8.14 19.07 -12.58
C THR A 356 -8.00 17.54 -12.69
N LEU A 357 -6.79 16.99 -12.48
CA LEU A 357 -6.51 15.56 -12.63
C LEU A 357 -6.25 14.94 -11.26
N ASN A 358 -7.32 14.46 -10.64
CA ASN A 358 -7.33 13.84 -9.31
C ASN A 358 -7.74 12.36 -9.32
N ASN A 359 -8.41 11.91 -10.38
CA ASN A 359 -8.87 10.53 -10.55
C ASN A 359 -8.69 10.08 -11.99
N CYS A 360 -8.21 8.85 -12.18
CA CYS A 360 -8.33 8.14 -13.44
C CYS A 360 -8.56 6.64 -13.18
N GLY A 361 -9.81 6.23 -13.27
CA GLY A 361 -10.22 4.86 -13.02
C GLY A 361 -11.50 4.52 -13.76
N SER A 362 -11.98 3.30 -13.53
CA SER A 362 -13.22 2.80 -14.11
C SER A 362 -14.10 2.16 -13.05
N HIS A 363 -15.37 2.00 -13.38
CA HIS A 363 -16.33 1.24 -12.60
C HIS A 363 -17.30 0.51 -13.53
N PHE A 364 -18.01 -0.48 -13.00
CA PHE A 364 -18.98 -1.27 -13.75
C PHE A 364 -20.27 -0.48 -13.97
N GLY A 365 -20.28 0.38 -14.99
CA GLY A 365 -21.46 1.07 -15.49
C GLY A 365 -22.27 1.82 -14.42
N GLU A 366 -23.49 2.22 -14.76
CA GLU A 366 -24.37 2.84 -13.78
C GLU A 366 -24.84 1.80 -12.76
N ARG A 367 -24.86 2.19 -11.48
CA ARG A 367 -25.37 1.38 -10.37
C ARG A 367 -26.70 0.69 -10.67
N ALA A 368 -27.64 1.40 -11.31
CA ALA A 368 -28.94 0.85 -11.69
C ALA A 368 -28.85 -0.35 -12.65
N THR A 369 -27.86 -0.33 -13.57
CA THR A 369 -27.59 -1.43 -14.49
C THR A 369 -27.10 -2.67 -13.74
N LEU A 370 -26.20 -2.48 -12.77
CA LEU A 370 -25.72 -3.58 -11.92
C LEU A 370 -26.87 -4.21 -11.14
N LEU A 371 -27.69 -3.39 -10.46
CA LEU A 371 -28.83 -3.88 -9.69
C LEU A 371 -29.82 -4.64 -10.57
N THR A 372 -30.10 -4.14 -11.78
CA THR A 372 -30.97 -4.81 -12.74
C THR A 372 -30.42 -6.18 -13.15
N LYS A 373 -29.10 -6.31 -13.38
CA LYS A 373 -28.44 -7.58 -13.70
C LYS A 373 -28.52 -8.58 -12.53
N LEU A 374 -28.47 -8.10 -11.30
CA LEU A 374 -28.65 -8.90 -10.09
C LEU A 374 -30.13 -9.22 -9.80
N GLY A 375 -31.05 -8.75 -10.63
CA GLY A 375 -32.49 -8.94 -10.44
C GLY A 375 -33.05 -8.17 -9.23
N ILE A 376 -32.39 -7.07 -8.85
CA ILE A 376 -32.74 -6.19 -7.74
C ILE A 376 -33.44 -4.95 -8.31
N GLU A 377 -34.62 -4.62 -7.76
CA GLU A 377 -35.39 -3.45 -8.16
C GLU A 377 -35.11 -2.25 -7.26
N LYS A 378 -35.00 -2.48 -5.94
CA LYS A 378 -34.78 -1.41 -4.95
C LYS A 378 -33.95 -1.90 -3.78
N MET A 379 -33.07 -1.02 -3.31
CA MET A 379 -32.29 -1.19 -2.08
C MET A 379 -32.44 0.04 -1.19
N GLN A 380 -32.28 -0.16 0.13
CA GLN A 380 -32.25 0.92 1.11
C GLN A 380 -31.03 0.79 2.04
N PRO A 381 -30.34 1.89 2.35
CA PRO A 381 -29.29 1.92 3.37
C PRO A 381 -29.83 1.56 4.75
N ILE A 382 -29.02 0.87 5.54
CA ILE A 382 -29.45 0.34 6.84
C ILE A 382 -28.65 0.96 7.99
N ASN A 383 -27.36 1.25 7.81
CA ASN A 383 -26.50 1.89 8.83
C ASN A 383 -25.32 2.66 8.21
N ASP A 384 -24.73 2.13 7.14
CA ASP A 384 -23.62 2.68 6.38
C ASP A 384 -24.05 2.85 4.90
N PRO A 385 -23.59 3.87 4.16
CA PRO A 385 -23.93 4.03 2.74
C PRO A 385 -23.56 2.85 1.83
N PHE A 386 -22.67 1.96 2.28
CA PHE A 386 -22.30 0.73 1.59
C PHE A 386 -23.11 -0.49 2.08
N ASP A 387 -23.81 -0.40 3.22
CA ASP A 387 -24.62 -1.47 3.80
C ASP A 387 -26.11 -1.27 3.48
N GLU A 388 -26.61 -2.08 2.55
CA GLU A 388 -27.95 -1.95 2.01
C GLU A 388 -28.74 -3.26 2.00
N LEU A 389 -30.05 -3.15 2.27
CA LEU A 389 -31.01 -4.25 2.17
C LEU A 389 -31.82 -4.13 0.89
N VAL A 390 -32.02 -5.25 0.22
CA VAL A 390 -32.98 -5.35 -0.87
C VAL A 390 -34.39 -5.20 -0.31
N THR A 391 -35.13 -4.24 -0.86
CA THR A 391 -36.56 -4.00 -0.52
C THR A 391 -37.50 -4.50 -1.61
N ALA A 392 -37.01 -4.65 -2.85
CA ALA A 392 -37.71 -5.26 -3.97
C ALA A 392 -36.73 -5.93 -4.95
N PRO A 393 -37.09 -7.05 -5.62
CA PRO A 393 -38.40 -7.72 -5.60
C PRO A 393 -38.65 -8.54 -4.32
N PRO A 394 -39.92 -8.93 -4.01
CA PRO A 394 -40.27 -9.68 -2.80
C PRO A 394 -39.44 -10.95 -2.58
N LYS A 395 -39.04 -11.65 -3.66
CA LYS A 395 -38.22 -12.87 -3.61
C LYS A 395 -36.82 -12.65 -3.03
N LEU A 396 -36.28 -11.44 -3.14
CA LEU A 396 -34.95 -11.06 -2.62
C LEU A 396 -35.04 -10.17 -1.38
N LYS A 397 -36.26 -9.87 -0.89
CA LYS A 397 -36.48 -8.91 0.18
C LYS A 397 -35.73 -9.32 1.45
N PHE A 398 -35.13 -8.34 2.11
CA PHE A 398 -34.32 -8.50 3.31
C PHE A 398 -33.01 -9.27 3.13
N ARG A 399 -32.58 -9.52 1.89
CA ARG A 399 -31.23 -10.00 1.59
C ARG A 399 -30.27 -8.83 1.38
N THR A 400 -29.01 -9.05 1.70
CA THR A 400 -27.89 -8.16 1.35
C THR A 400 -27.19 -8.69 0.09
N LEU A 401 -26.42 -7.84 -0.58
CA LEU A 401 -25.64 -8.23 -1.76
C LEU A 401 -24.68 -9.39 -1.47
N HIS A 402 -24.12 -9.45 -0.25
CA HIS A 402 -23.26 -10.55 0.20
C HIS A 402 -23.91 -11.94 0.12
N VAL A 403 -25.23 -12.02 0.32
CA VAL A 403 -25.99 -13.28 0.37
C VAL A 403 -26.50 -13.70 -1.01
N LEU A 404 -26.67 -12.76 -1.93
CA LEU A 404 -27.23 -13.03 -3.27
C LEU A 404 -26.25 -13.77 -4.19
N GLU A 405 -24.95 -13.61 -3.98
CA GLU A 405 -23.89 -14.28 -4.76
C GLU A 405 -23.53 -15.68 -4.23
N ASN A 406 -24.15 -16.11 -3.13
CA ASN A 406 -23.95 -17.45 -2.53
C ASN A 406 -24.96 -18.50 -3.03
N THR A 407 -25.84 -18.14 -3.97
CA THR A 407 -26.89 -18.99 -4.55
C THR A 407 -26.71 -19.13 -6.04
#